data_AF-A0A534U995-F1
#
_entry.id   AF-A0A534U995-F1
#
_cell.length_a   1.000
_cell.length_b   1.000
_cell.length_c   1.000
_cell.angle_alpha   90.00
_cell.angle_beta   90.00
_cell.angle_gamma   90.00
#
_symmetry.space_group_name_H-M   'P 1'
#
loop_
_entity.id
_entity.type
_entity.pdbx_description
1 polymer ?
#
loop_
_entity_poly.entity_id
_entity_poly.type
_entity_poly.pdbx_seq_one_letter_code
_entity_poly.pdbx_strand_id
1 'polypeptide(L)'
;KPKTIPEKQALAAVGQIKLMALYERLFSKFDKSVAQVLLTHEDLANRQRYINAKHTFQVLLESSIIPIVNENDTVAVEEMKFGDNDHLSALVATLLEADLLVILSDVEGVYDKDPRAYADARLIPLISEAKGLSQTIAGNSLSTVGTGGIVTKLGAAEKAALAGIPTVIASGMQSGVLGKVFAEEESCGTLILAEANRLTSRKHWIAYNLKTAGEIVVDQGAHDAVAQKGKSLLPSGLKEVRGAFGVGECVSCVDLEGREFARGLVNYSAQELNQIKGLHTSGIEKVLGYKAYDEVIHRDDLVVL
;
A
#
# COMPACT_ATOMS: atom_id res chain seq x y z
N LYS A 1 23.30 -21.32 -12.34
CA LYS A 1 22.58 -20.04 -12.17
C LYS A 1 22.76 -19.21 -13.45
N PRO A 2 21.70 -18.62 -14.03
CA PRO A 2 21.79 -17.72 -15.17
C PRO A 2 22.74 -16.56 -14.85
N LYS A 3 23.49 -16.09 -15.86
CA LYS A 3 24.52 -15.06 -15.67
C LYS A 3 24.08 -13.71 -16.20
N THR A 4 23.21 -13.67 -17.21
CA THR A 4 22.73 -12.41 -17.81
C THR A 4 21.37 -11.98 -17.27
N ILE A 5 21.07 -10.69 -17.35
CA ILE A 5 19.75 -10.16 -16.97
C ILE A 5 18.64 -10.78 -17.84
N PRO A 6 18.75 -10.83 -19.18
CA PRO A 6 17.71 -11.45 -20.01
C PRO A 6 17.44 -12.93 -19.66
N GLU A 7 18.48 -13.69 -19.33
CA GLU A 7 18.30 -15.09 -18.88
C GLU A 7 17.53 -15.16 -17.55
N LYS A 8 17.80 -14.26 -16.60
CA LYS A 8 17.06 -14.20 -15.34
C LYS A 8 15.60 -13.82 -15.56
N GLN A 9 15.34 -12.81 -16.39
CA GLN A 9 13.99 -12.36 -16.74
C GLN A 9 13.19 -13.46 -17.46
N ALA A 10 13.83 -14.16 -18.41
CA ALA A 10 13.20 -15.29 -19.10
C ALA A 10 12.83 -16.43 -18.14
N LEU A 11 13.72 -16.75 -17.19
CA LEU A 11 13.43 -17.75 -16.17
C LEU A 11 12.36 -17.30 -15.17
N ALA A 12 12.32 -16.02 -14.80
CA ALA A 12 11.28 -15.43 -13.97
C ALA A 12 9.92 -15.54 -14.67
N ALA A 13 9.82 -15.18 -15.95
CA ALA A 13 8.59 -15.31 -16.73
C ALA A 13 8.07 -16.75 -16.80
N VAL A 14 8.95 -17.73 -17.02
CA VAL A 14 8.57 -19.16 -16.98
C VAL A 14 8.20 -19.62 -15.57
N GLY A 15 8.93 -19.16 -14.56
CA GLY A 15 8.71 -19.51 -13.15
C GLY A 15 7.39 -18.96 -12.61
N GLN A 16 7.02 -17.74 -13.01
CA GLN A 16 5.81 -17.06 -12.55
C GLN A 16 4.54 -17.84 -12.89
N ILE A 17 4.47 -18.43 -14.09
CA ILE A 17 3.33 -19.28 -14.50
C ILE A 17 3.19 -20.46 -13.54
N LYS A 18 4.31 -21.13 -13.20
CA LYS A 18 4.32 -22.28 -12.30
C LYS A 18 3.96 -21.89 -10.87
N LEU A 19 4.46 -20.74 -10.41
CA LEU A 19 4.16 -20.20 -9.09
C LEU A 19 2.66 -19.92 -8.93
N MET A 20 2.05 -19.25 -9.92
CA MET A 20 0.63 -18.94 -9.90
C MET A 20 -0.25 -20.20 -9.99
N ALA A 21 0.11 -21.16 -10.85
CA ALA A 21 -0.59 -22.44 -10.92
C ALA A 21 -0.52 -23.22 -9.59
N LEU A 22 0.61 -23.11 -8.86
CA LEU A 22 0.73 -23.72 -7.54
C LEU A 22 -0.18 -23.06 -6.52
N TYR A 23 -0.20 -21.72 -6.46
CA TYR A 23 -1.08 -20.99 -5.54
C TYR A 23 -2.56 -21.27 -5.84
N GLU A 24 -2.98 -21.20 -7.10
CA GLU A 24 -4.36 -21.48 -7.52
C GLU A 24 -4.80 -22.90 -7.11
N ARG A 25 -3.97 -23.90 -7.37
CA ARG A 25 -4.24 -25.29 -6.98
C ARG A 25 -4.29 -25.51 -5.47
N LEU A 26 -3.54 -24.75 -4.68
CA LEU A 26 -3.54 -24.89 -3.23
C LEU A 26 -4.71 -24.16 -2.58
N PHE A 27 -5.04 -22.95 -3.05
CA PHE A 27 -6.16 -22.15 -2.55
C PHE A 27 -7.52 -22.68 -2.99
N SER A 28 -7.64 -23.29 -4.18
CA SER A 28 -8.87 -23.92 -4.65
C SER A 28 -9.36 -25.05 -3.74
N LYS A 29 -8.46 -25.73 -3.00
CA LYS A 29 -8.84 -26.73 -1.98
C LYS A 29 -9.64 -26.14 -0.82
N PHE A 30 -9.61 -24.82 -0.66
CA PHE A 30 -10.31 -24.06 0.37
C PHE A 30 -11.40 -23.17 -0.24
N ASP A 31 -11.82 -23.42 -1.48
CA ASP A 31 -12.81 -22.63 -2.23
C ASP A 31 -12.43 -21.13 -2.31
N LYS A 32 -11.12 -20.85 -2.42
CA LYS A 32 -10.60 -19.49 -2.58
C LYS A 32 -10.05 -19.28 -3.97
N SER A 33 -10.55 -18.24 -4.64
CA SER A 33 -9.98 -17.73 -5.88
C SER A 33 -8.77 -16.86 -5.58
N VAL A 34 -7.77 -16.93 -6.44
CA VAL A 34 -6.58 -16.06 -6.39
C VAL A 34 -6.51 -15.18 -7.63
N ALA A 35 -5.92 -14.00 -7.50
CA ALA A 35 -5.63 -13.11 -8.62
C ALA A 35 -4.15 -12.77 -8.65
N GLN A 36 -3.54 -12.87 -9.83
CA GLN A 36 -2.16 -12.44 -10.01
C GLN A 36 -2.08 -10.93 -10.13
N VAL A 37 -1.18 -10.31 -9.37
CA VAL A 37 -0.84 -8.89 -9.52
C VAL A 37 0.68 -8.78 -9.66
N LEU A 38 1.14 -8.18 -10.76
CA LEU A 38 2.56 -7.92 -11.01
C LEU A 38 2.80 -6.42 -10.96
N LEU A 39 3.75 -5.98 -10.13
CA LEU A 39 4.06 -4.57 -9.92
C LEU A 39 5.56 -4.33 -10.01
N THR A 40 5.95 -3.11 -10.33
CA THR A 40 7.32 -2.60 -10.17
C THR A 40 7.32 -1.44 -9.17
N HIS A 41 8.49 -1.07 -8.64
CA HIS A 41 8.63 0.16 -7.83
C HIS A 41 8.15 1.41 -8.57
N GLU A 42 8.39 1.48 -9.88
CA GLU A 42 7.95 2.60 -10.71
C GLU A 42 6.42 2.71 -10.81
N ASP A 43 5.71 1.57 -10.80
CA ASP A 43 4.25 1.56 -10.79
C ASP A 43 3.68 2.15 -9.52
N LEU A 44 4.36 1.94 -8.38
CA LEU A 44 3.93 2.47 -7.08
C LEU A 44 4.45 3.88 -6.81
N ALA A 45 5.53 4.30 -7.47
CA ALA A 45 6.03 5.68 -7.43
C ALA A 45 5.18 6.64 -8.29
N ASN A 46 4.60 6.15 -9.38
CA ASN A 46 3.73 6.94 -10.23
C ASN A 46 2.32 7.03 -9.63
N ARG A 47 1.83 8.26 -9.39
CA ARG A 47 0.55 8.49 -8.71
C ARG A 47 -0.65 7.86 -9.41
N GLN A 48 -0.75 7.96 -10.73
CA GLN A 48 -1.86 7.38 -11.48
C GLN A 48 -1.85 5.85 -11.40
N ARG A 49 -0.67 5.24 -11.60
CA ARG A 49 -0.49 3.78 -11.51
C ARG A 49 -0.74 3.27 -10.08
N TYR A 50 -0.29 4.01 -9.07
CA TYR A 50 -0.57 3.75 -7.66
C TYR A 50 -2.08 3.70 -7.37
N ILE A 51 -2.84 4.72 -7.81
CA ILE A 51 -4.29 4.78 -7.61
C ILE A 51 -4.97 3.58 -8.32
N ASN A 52 -4.60 3.31 -9.58
CA ASN A 52 -5.15 2.19 -10.33
C ASN A 52 -4.87 0.83 -9.66
N ALA A 53 -3.67 0.65 -9.11
CA ALA A 53 -3.32 -0.54 -8.33
C ALA A 53 -4.18 -0.65 -7.06
N LYS A 54 -4.26 0.43 -6.26
CA LYS A 54 -5.08 0.47 -5.03
C LYS A 54 -6.51 -0.02 -5.28
N HIS A 55 -7.14 0.53 -6.31
CA HIS A 55 -8.52 0.20 -6.65
C HIS A 55 -8.68 -1.23 -7.16
N THR A 56 -7.73 -1.73 -7.95
CA THR A 56 -7.72 -3.13 -8.38
C THR A 56 -7.72 -4.07 -7.17
N PHE A 57 -6.86 -3.79 -6.18
CA PHE A 57 -6.83 -4.59 -4.96
C PHE A 57 -8.12 -4.50 -4.15
N GLN A 58 -8.73 -3.31 -4.03
CA GLN A 58 -10.00 -3.14 -3.31
C GLN A 58 -11.10 -4.03 -3.91
N VAL A 59 -11.28 -3.99 -5.23
CA VAL A 59 -12.29 -4.81 -5.91
C VAL A 59 -12.02 -6.31 -5.73
N LEU A 60 -10.75 -6.74 -5.80
CA LEU A 60 -10.38 -8.14 -5.58
C LEU A 60 -10.75 -8.59 -4.15
N LEU A 61 -10.37 -7.81 -3.14
CA LEU A 61 -10.62 -8.12 -1.74
C LEU A 61 -12.12 -8.09 -1.40
N GLU A 62 -12.87 -7.10 -1.89
CA GLU A 62 -14.34 -7.02 -1.75
C GLU A 62 -15.03 -8.23 -2.38
N SER A 63 -14.49 -8.73 -3.49
CA SER A 63 -14.94 -9.95 -4.16
C SER A 63 -14.47 -11.24 -3.49
N SER A 64 -13.83 -11.16 -2.31
CA SER A 64 -13.25 -12.30 -1.58
C SER A 64 -12.20 -13.08 -2.38
N ILE A 65 -11.54 -12.42 -3.34
CA ILE A 65 -10.44 -12.97 -4.14
C ILE A 65 -9.12 -12.60 -3.47
N ILE A 66 -8.21 -13.57 -3.32
CA ILE A 66 -6.91 -13.38 -2.66
C ILE A 66 -5.87 -12.88 -3.69
N PRO A 67 -5.36 -11.65 -3.58
CA PRO A 67 -4.32 -11.16 -4.46
C PRO A 67 -2.97 -11.82 -4.13
N ILE A 68 -2.30 -12.37 -5.13
CA ILE A 68 -0.93 -12.88 -5.05
C ILE A 68 -0.04 -11.89 -5.80
N VAL A 69 0.71 -11.11 -5.05
CA VAL A 69 1.57 -10.05 -5.57
C VAL A 69 2.99 -10.57 -5.76
N ASN A 70 3.58 -10.27 -6.90
CA ASN A 70 5.01 -10.45 -7.13
C ASN A 70 5.56 -9.27 -7.95
N GLU A 71 6.87 -9.12 -7.96
CA GLU A 71 7.51 -8.13 -8.83
C GLU A 71 7.39 -8.52 -10.31
N ASN A 72 7.26 -7.52 -11.18
CA ASN A 72 7.27 -7.73 -12.63
C ASN A 72 8.71 -7.76 -13.18
N ASP A 73 9.42 -8.86 -12.90
CA ASP A 73 10.82 -9.09 -13.29
C ASP A 73 11.09 -8.88 -14.79
N THR A 74 10.09 -9.09 -15.65
CA THR A 74 10.25 -9.01 -17.12
C THR A 74 10.52 -7.59 -17.60
N VAL A 75 10.04 -6.58 -16.86
CA VAL A 75 10.14 -5.16 -17.24
C VAL A 75 10.91 -4.33 -16.21
N ALA A 76 11.19 -4.89 -15.02
CA ALA A 76 12.02 -4.24 -14.03
C ALA A 76 13.45 -4.04 -14.55
N VAL A 77 13.94 -2.80 -14.53
CA VAL A 77 15.30 -2.43 -14.93
C VAL A 77 16.16 -2.36 -13.67
N GLU A 78 17.18 -3.23 -13.58
CA GLU A 78 18.17 -3.34 -12.49
C GLU A 78 17.75 -2.96 -11.05
N GLU A 79 17.02 -3.85 -10.37
CA GLU A 79 17.11 -4.02 -8.90
C GLU A 79 17.03 -5.50 -8.45
N MET A 80 17.39 -6.49 -9.29
CA MET A 80 17.43 -7.92 -8.90
C MET A 80 18.45 -8.22 -7.77
N LYS A 81 18.17 -7.75 -6.56
CA LYS A 81 18.87 -7.96 -5.31
C LYS A 81 17.92 -8.69 -4.38
N PHE A 82 18.49 -9.55 -3.54
CA PHE A 82 17.76 -10.16 -2.43
C PHE A 82 17.20 -9.05 -1.53
N GLY A 83 15.90 -9.12 -1.20
CA GLY A 83 15.21 -8.15 -0.34
C GLY A 83 14.14 -7.31 -1.03
N ASP A 84 13.94 -7.48 -2.34
CA ASP A 84 12.99 -6.68 -3.10
C ASP A 84 11.54 -6.89 -2.65
N ASN A 85 11.15 -8.16 -2.49
CA ASN A 85 9.81 -8.49 -2.01
C ASN A 85 9.54 -8.06 -0.56
N ASP A 86 10.57 -7.88 0.28
CA ASP A 86 10.38 -7.26 1.61
C ASP A 86 9.91 -5.81 1.41
N HIS A 87 10.59 -5.04 0.55
CA HIS A 87 10.19 -3.67 0.24
C HIS A 87 8.84 -3.60 -0.45
N LEU A 88 8.59 -4.43 -1.47
CA LEU A 88 7.32 -4.52 -2.18
C LEU A 88 6.19 -4.83 -1.21
N SER A 89 6.38 -5.76 -0.26
CA SER A 89 5.36 -6.09 0.74
C SER A 89 4.99 -4.89 1.62
N ALA A 90 5.96 -4.06 2.02
CA ALA A 90 5.69 -2.83 2.77
C ALA A 90 4.96 -1.78 1.92
N LEU A 91 5.32 -1.66 0.63
CA LEU A 91 4.62 -0.75 -0.30
C LEU A 91 3.17 -1.19 -0.52
N VAL A 92 2.94 -2.49 -0.72
CA VAL A 92 1.60 -3.06 -0.87
C VAL A 92 0.81 -2.91 0.43
N ALA A 93 1.40 -3.20 1.59
CA ALA A 93 0.74 -2.98 2.88
C ALA A 93 0.33 -1.51 3.04
N THR A 94 1.20 -0.57 2.66
CA THR A 94 0.89 0.87 2.68
C THR A 94 -0.20 1.25 1.69
N LEU A 95 -0.16 0.69 0.47
CA LEU A 95 -1.17 0.89 -0.59
C LEU A 95 -2.57 0.47 -0.13
N LEU A 96 -2.64 -0.68 0.55
CA LEU A 96 -3.87 -1.27 1.05
C LEU A 96 -4.27 -0.74 2.42
N GLU A 97 -3.44 0.10 3.04
CA GLU A 97 -3.62 0.56 4.41
C GLU A 97 -3.85 -0.64 5.35
N ALA A 98 -3.00 -1.66 5.26
CA ALA A 98 -3.15 -2.91 5.99
C ALA A 98 -3.09 -2.71 7.51
N ASP A 99 -3.77 -3.58 8.27
CA ASP A 99 -3.71 -3.56 9.74
C ASP A 99 -2.43 -4.17 10.30
N LEU A 100 -1.82 -5.08 9.56
CA LEU A 100 -0.62 -5.81 9.96
C LEU A 100 0.14 -6.27 8.72
N LEU A 101 1.46 -6.10 8.72
CA LEU A 101 2.36 -6.75 7.78
C LEU A 101 3.00 -7.96 8.47
N VAL A 102 2.94 -9.15 7.86
CA VAL A 102 3.62 -10.35 8.38
C VAL A 102 4.70 -10.79 7.39
N ILE A 103 5.94 -10.77 7.85
CA ILE A 103 7.12 -11.21 7.09
C ILE A 103 7.54 -12.58 7.60
N LEU A 104 7.36 -13.61 6.77
CA LEU A 104 7.80 -14.97 7.06
C LEU A 104 9.24 -15.19 6.55
N SER A 105 10.17 -15.50 7.46
CA SER A 105 11.59 -15.72 7.15
C SER A 105 12.05 -17.12 7.52
N ASP A 106 13.29 -17.44 7.13
CA ASP A 106 14.10 -18.54 7.65
C ASP A 106 14.64 -18.31 9.08
N VAL A 107 14.53 -17.10 9.63
CA VAL A 107 14.89 -16.75 11.01
C VAL A 107 13.64 -16.68 11.89
N GLU A 108 13.81 -16.93 13.19
CA GLU A 108 12.71 -16.86 14.17
C GLU A 108 12.16 -15.44 14.37
N GLY A 109 13.01 -14.42 14.21
CA GLY A 109 12.67 -13.01 14.33
C GLY A 109 13.94 -12.17 14.44
N VAL A 110 13.84 -11.04 15.14
CA VAL A 110 14.95 -10.12 15.38
C VAL A 110 15.64 -10.48 16.69
N TYR A 111 16.95 -10.66 16.63
CA TYR A 111 17.79 -10.93 17.81
C TYR A 111 18.54 -9.66 18.25
N ASP A 112 18.88 -9.57 19.52
CA ASP A 112 19.71 -8.49 20.09
C ASP A 112 21.14 -8.45 19.52
N LYS A 113 21.64 -9.58 19.03
CA LYS A 113 22.92 -9.77 18.34
C LYS A 113 22.86 -11.01 17.44
N ASP A 114 23.83 -11.17 16.54
CA ASP A 114 23.85 -12.28 15.58
C ASP A 114 23.91 -13.65 16.32
N PRO A 115 22.86 -14.48 16.27
CA PRO A 115 22.82 -15.76 16.98
C PRO A 115 23.80 -16.79 16.41
N ARG A 116 24.35 -16.54 15.20
CA ARG A 116 25.40 -17.39 14.61
C ARG A 116 26.77 -17.10 15.21
N ALA A 117 26.98 -15.88 15.71
CA ALA A 117 28.24 -15.44 16.31
C ALA A 117 28.21 -15.50 17.85
N TYR A 118 27.03 -15.33 18.45
CA TYR A 118 26.86 -15.22 19.90
C TYR A 118 25.84 -16.25 20.40
N ALA A 119 26.29 -17.21 21.20
CA ALA A 119 25.42 -18.25 21.77
C ALA A 119 24.40 -17.71 22.80
N ASP A 120 24.63 -16.51 23.34
CA ASP A 120 23.75 -15.85 24.30
C ASP A 120 22.82 -14.82 23.64
N ALA A 121 22.70 -14.84 22.31
CA ALA A 121 21.74 -14.02 21.57
C ALA A 121 20.30 -14.34 21.98
N ARG A 122 19.48 -13.30 22.16
CA ARG A 122 18.10 -13.39 22.61
C ARG A 122 17.17 -12.82 21.56
N LEU A 123 16.08 -13.54 21.30
CA LEU A 123 14.99 -13.06 20.47
C LEU A 123 14.31 -11.86 21.16
N ILE A 124 14.11 -10.80 20.41
CA ILE A 124 13.39 -9.61 20.86
C ILE A 124 11.91 -9.81 20.52
N PRO A 125 11.00 -9.96 21.50
CA PRO A 125 9.59 -10.24 21.21
C PRO A 125 8.84 -9.00 20.73
N LEU A 126 9.25 -7.81 21.19
CA LEU A 126 8.59 -6.54 20.92
C LEU A 126 9.62 -5.44 20.70
N ILE A 127 9.42 -4.65 19.65
CA ILE A 127 10.18 -3.44 19.36
C ILE A 127 9.21 -2.28 19.25
N SER A 128 9.29 -1.35 20.21
CA SER A 128 8.36 -0.21 20.30
C SER A 128 8.71 0.94 19.35
N GLU A 129 9.98 1.10 18.99
CA GLU A 129 10.45 2.17 18.12
C GLU A 129 11.08 1.57 16.87
N ALA A 130 10.42 1.77 15.73
CA ALA A 130 10.90 1.26 14.45
C ALA A 130 12.11 2.05 13.91
N LYS A 131 12.21 3.34 14.24
CA LYS A 131 13.15 4.28 13.63
C LYS A 131 14.61 3.92 13.90
N GLY A 132 15.36 3.67 12.84
CA GLY A 132 16.82 3.46 12.90
C GLY A 132 17.23 2.02 13.28
N LEU A 133 16.29 1.10 13.43
CA LEU A 133 16.55 -0.31 13.72
C LEU A 133 17.47 -0.97 12.69
N SER A 134 17.23 -0.70 11.41
CA SER A 134 18.03 -1.26 10.31
C SER A 134 19.49 -0.83 10.43
N GLN A 135 19.74 0.41 10.81
CA GLN A 135 21.08 1.00 10.99
C GLN A 135 21.77 0.50 12.26
N THR A 136 21.03 0.42 13.37
CA THR A 136 21.56 -0.09 14.65
C THR A 136 21.99 -1.56 14.52
N ILE A 137 21.17 -2.40 13.90
CA ILE A 137 21.46 -3.82 13.74
C ILE A 137 22.53 -4.05 12.66
N ALA A 138 22.55 -3.25 11.60
CA ALA A 138 23.63 -3.27 10.61
C ALA A 138 24.99 -2.88 11.23
N GLY A 139 25.00 -1.87 12.13
CA GLY A 139 26.22 -1.43 12.83
C GLY A 139 26.76 -2.42 13.85
N ASN A 140 25.89 -3.23 14.46
CA ASN A 140 26.25 -4.23 15.48
C ASN A 140 26.58 -5.62 14.90
N SER A 141 26.41 -5.84 13.58
CA SER A 141 26.69 -7.12 12.96
C SER A 141 28.13 -7.22 12.44
N LEU A 142 28.86 -8.23 12.90
CA LEU A 142 30.24 -8.54 12.47
C LEU A 142 30.29 -9.35 11.16
N SER A 143 29.16 -9.85 10.65
CA SER A 143 29.11 -10.73 9.47
C SER A 143 28.61 -9.96 8.22
N THR A 144 29.44 -9.92 7.17
CA THR A 144 29.11 -9.27 5.87
C THR A 144 28.32 -10.16 4.92
N VAL A 145 28.14 -11.45 5.23
CA VAL A 145 27.65 -12.47 4.28
C VAL A 145 26.23 -13.00 4.60
N GLY A 146 25.63 -12.57 5.71
CA GLY A 146 24.27 -13.00 6.13
C GLY A 146 23.34 -11.88 6.59
N THR A 147 23.84 -10.65 6.62
CA THR A 147 23.17 -9.45 7.17
C THR A 147 22.09 -8.87 6.27
N GLY A 148 22.21 -9.04 4.95
CA GLY A 148 21.28 -8.43 4.00
C GLY A 148 19.82 -8.83 4.24
N GLY A 149 19.58 -10.10 4.58
CA GLY A 149 18.21 -10.63 4.70
C GLY A 149 17.43 -10.10 5.91
N ILE A 150 18.07 -9.80 7.04
CA ILE A 150 17.38 -9.20 8.19
C ILE A 150 17.31 -7.68 8.06
N VAL A 151 18.33 -7.05 7.48
CA VAL A 151 18.36 -5.60 7.24
C VAL A 151 17.25 -5.17 6.29
N THR A 152 16.98 -5.94 5.21
CA THR A 152 15.88 -5.63 4.28
C THR A 152 14.51 -5.75 4.95
N LYS A 153 14.32 -6.74 5.83
CA LYS A 153 13.09 -6.93 6.60
C LYS A 153 12.85 -5.82 7.60
N LEU A 154 13.90 -5.40 8.30
CA LEU A 154 13.85 -4.25 9.20
C LEU A 154 13.56 -2.96 8.43
N GLY A 155 14.16 -2.76 7.26
CA GLY A 155 13.85 -1.62 6.40
C GLY A 155 12.40 -1.62 5.88
N ALA A 156 11.84 -2.79 5.59
CA ALA A 156 10.43 -2.94 5.24
C ALA A 156 9.52 -2.63 6.43
N ALA A 157 9.85 -3.14 7.63
CA ALA A 157 9.14 -2.86 8.86
C ALA A 157 9.19 -1.37 9.24
N GLU A 158 10.34 -0.70 9.05
CA GLU A 158 10.50 0.74 9.23
C GLU A 158 9.54 1.53 8.30
N LYS A 159 9.49 1.16 7.02
CA LYS A 159 8.58 1.80 6.05
C LYS A 159 7.12 1.59 6.41
N ALA A 160 6.75 0.36 6.80
CA ALA A 160 5.40 0.03 7.25
C ALA A 160 5.05 0.79 8.54
N ALA A 161 5.97 0.87 9.50
CA ALA A 161 5.75 1.58 10.76
C ALA A 161 5.53 3.08 10.56
N LEU A 162 6.26 3.72 9.63
CA LEU A 162 6.04 5.11 9.21
C LEU A 162 4.64 5.33 8.58
N ALA A 163 4.13 4.31 7.90
CA ALA A 163 2.76 4.29 7.37
C ALA A 163 1.70 3.93 8.43
N GLY A 164 2.09 3.76 9.70
CA GLY A 164 1.17 3.41 10.78
C GLY A 164 0.82 1.93 10.83
N ILE A 165 1.59 1.05 10.17
CA ILE A 165 1.31 -0.38 10.03
C ILE A 165 2.30 -1.18 10.89
N PRO A 166 1.83 -1.88 11.95
CA PRO A 166 2.70 -2.76 12.72
C PRO A 166 3.18 -3.92 11.84
N THR A 167 4.37 -4.44 12.13
CA THR A 167 4.98 -5.53 11.37
C THR A 167 5.40 -6.67 12.28
N VAL A 168 5.12 -7.91 11.90
CA VAL A 168 5.62 -9.12 12.58
C VAL A 168 6.64 -9.81 11.69
N ILE A 169 7.82 -10.10 12.24
CA ILE A 169 8.83 -10.95 11.59
C ILE A 169 8.87 -12.28 12.34
N ALA A 170 8.53 -13.37 11.66
CA ALA A 170 8.47 -14.71 12.27
C ALA A 170 9.02 -15.80 11.34
N SER A 171 9.33 -16.98 11.89
CA SER A 171 9.79 -18.11 11.07
C SER A 171 8.66 -18.72 10.25
N GLY A 172 8.80 -18.70 8.92
CA GLY A 172 7.92 -19.41 8.00
C GLY A 172 8.06 -20.94 8.05
N MET A 173 9.08 -21.46 8.74
CA MET A 173 9.29 -22.91 8.93
C MET A 173 8.51 -23.46 10.13
N GLN A 174 7.99 -22.59 10.99
CA GLN A 174 7.20 -23.00 12.14
C GLN A 174 5.76 -23.34 11.69
N SER A 175 5.33 -24.56 11.98
CA SER A 175 3.96 -25.00 11.69
C SER A 175 2.95 -24.13 12.43
N GLY A 176 1.90 -23.70 11.73
CA GLY A 176 0.83 -22.89 12.28
C GLY A 176 1.23 -21.46 12.64
N VAL A 177 2.39 -20.95 12.19
CA VAL A 177 2.90 -19.62 12.56
C VAL A 177 1.88 -18.50 12.34
N LEU A 178 1.15 -18.49 11.22
CA LEU A 178 0.12 -17.47 10.99
C LEU A 178 -0.99 -17.51 12.04
N GLY A 179 -1.43 -18.71 12.46
CA GLY A 179 -2.41 -18.84 13.53
C GLY A 179 -1.89 -18.30 14.86
N LYS A 180 -0.60 -18.50 15.16
CA LYS A 180 0.06 -17.98 16.36
C LYS A 180 0.16 -16.46 16.35
N VAL A 181 0.51 -15.85 15.20
CA VAL A 181 0.58 -14.39 15.04
C VAL A 181 -0.75 -13.71 15.41
N PHE A 182 -1.89 -14.36 15.14
CA PHE A 182 -3.22 -13.83 15.42
C PHE A 182 -3.83 -14.34 16.74
N ALA A 183 -3.13 -15.18 17.50
CA ALA A 183 -3.61 -15.70 18.78
C ALA A 183 -3.25 -14.75 19.93
N GLU A 184 -4.19 -14.50 20.85
CA GLU A 184 -3.95 -13.61 22.00
C GLU A 184 -2.93 -14.17 23.01
N GLU A 185 -2.82 -15.50 23.10
CA GLU A 185 -2.07 -16.19 24.16
C GLU A 185 -0.67 -16.67 23.72
N GLU A 186 -0.32 -16.54 22.44
CA GLU A 186 0.94 -17.05 21.88
C GLU A 186 1.76 -15.94 21.21
N SER A 187 2.91 -15.58 21.78
CA SER A 187 3.88 -14.72 21.09
C SER A 187 4.78 -15.55 20.17
N CYS A 188 4.82 -15.24 18.88
CA CYS A 188 5.80 -15.80 17.95
C CYS A 188 6.56 -14.72 17.17
N GLY A 189 7.87 -14.88 17.08
CA GLY A 189 8.76 -13.93 16.40
C GLY A 189 8.87 -12.59 17.09
N THR A 190 9.01 -11.53 16.29
CA THR A 190 9.19 -10.15 16.75
C THR A 190 8.08 -9.26 16.21
N LEU A 191 7.35 -8.60 17.11
CA LEU A 191 6.41 -7.54 16.77
C LEU A 191 7.12 -6.18 16.79
N ILE A 192 7.03 -5.45 15.68
CA ILE A 192 7.52 -4.08 15.54
C ILE A 192 6.28 -3.17 15.49
N LEU A 193 6.16 -2.30 16.48
CA LEU A 193 5.02 -1.38 16.57
C LEU A 193 5.14 -0.29 15.51
N ALA A 194 3.98 0.14 15.02
CA ALA A 194 3.87 1.33 14.19
C ALA A 194 4.20 2.59 14.99
N GLU A 195 4.66 3.63 14.29
CA GLU A 195 4.70 4.96 14.90
C GLU A 195 3.24 5.42 15.18
N ALA A 196 3.02 6.09 16.31
CA ALA A 196 1.70 6.57 16.67
C ALA A 196 1.17 7.55 15.60
N ASN A 197 -0.05 7.30 15.07
CA ASN A 197 -0.87 8.12 14.15
C ASN A 197 -1.07 7.66 12.67
N ARG A 198 -1.60 6.44 12.46
CA ARG A 198 -2.00 5.90 11.13
C ARG A 198 -2.97 6.79 10.33
N LEU A 199 -4.04 7.29 10.97
CA LEU A 199 -5.11 8.05 10.30
C LEU A 199 -4.89 9.56 10.35
N THR A 200 -4.29 10.04 11.44
CA THR A 200 -3.97 11.44 11.64
C THR A 200 -2.91 11.86 10.64
N SER A 201 -1.84 11.11 10.38
CA SER A 201 -0.75 11.59 9.50
C SER A 201 -1.16 11.81 8.03
N ARG A 202 -1.90 10.90 7.39
CA ARG A 202 -2.34 11.06 5.98
C ARG A 202 -3.42 12.12 5.83
N LYS A 203 -4.46 12.10 6.67
CA LYS A 203 -5.49 13.14 6.64
C LYS A 203 -4.93 14.50 7.02
N HIS A 204 -4.02 14.57 7.98
CA HIS A 204 -3.27 15.78 8.34
C HIS A 204 -2.30 16.19 7.23
N TRP A 205 -1.75 15.26 6.45
CA TRP A 205 -0.92 15.59 5.28
C TRP A 205 -1.76 16.18 4.14
N ILE A 206 -2.93 15.60 3.86
CA ILE A 206 -3.91 16.14 2.90
C ILE A 206 -4.43 17.51 3.38
N ALA A 207 -4.78 17.64 4.66
CA ALA A 207 -5.33 18.86 5.23
C ALA A 207 -4.29 19.98 5.36
N TYR A 208 -3.06 19.70 5.80
CA TYR A 208 -2.12 20.74 6.24
C TYR A 208 -0.77 20.78 5.51
N ASN A 209 -0.34 19.72 4.82
CA ASN A 209 0.97 19.68 4.15
C ASN A 209 0.90 19.73 2.62
N LEU A 210 -0.22 19.36 2.02
CA LEU A 210 -0.42 19.47 0.58
C LEU A 210 -0.86 20.88 0.19
N LYS A 211 -0.10 21.49 -0.73
CA LYS A 211 -0.59 22.67 -1.44
C LYS A 211 -1.71 22.24 -2.39
N THR A 212 -2.79 23.00 -2.37
CA THR A 212 -3.94 22.74 -3.25
C THR A 212 -3.61 23.23 -4.66
N ALA A 213 -3.80 22.36 -5.64
CA ALA A 213 -3.56 22.64 -7.06
C ALA A 213 -4.76 23.34 -7.73
N GLY A 214 -5.92 23.34 -7.06
CA GLY A 214 -7.13 24.03 -7.49
C GLY A 214 -8.28 23.87 -6.50
N GLU A 215 -9.46 24.31 -6.91
CA GLU A 215 -10.68 24.27 -6.12
C GLU A 215 -11.82 23.61 -6.90
N ILE A 216 -12.70 22.93 -6.18
CA ILE A 216 -13.96 22.40 -6.71
C ILE A 216 -15.12 22.93 -5.87
N VAL A 217 -16.09 23.56 -6.54
CA VAL A 217 -17.28 24.13 -5.90
C VAL A 217 -18.40 23.09 -5.94
N VAL A 218 -19.00 22.81 -4.80
CA VAL A 218 -20.06 21.80 -4.67
C VAL A 218 -21.39 22.41 -4.24
N ASP A 219 -22.51 21.75 -4.54
CA ASP A 219 -23.80 22.14 -3.93
C ASP A 219 -23.94 21.71 -2.48
N GLN A 220 -24.99 22.23 -1.84
CA GLN A 220 -25.35 21.91 -0.47
C GLN A 220 -25.54 20.40 -0.22
N GLY A 221 -26.09 19.68 -1.19
CA GLY A 221 -26.31 18.24 -1.06
C GLY A 221 -25.00 17.45 -0.97
N ALA A 222 -24.03 17.79 -1.81
CA ALA A 222 -22.69 17.24 -1.75
C ALA A 222 -21.90 17.72 -0.52
N HIS A 223 -22.01 19.00 -0.17
CA HIS A 223 -21.44 19.54 1.07
C HIS A 223 -21.89 18.71 2.28
N ASP A 224 -23.20 18.51 2.47
CA ASP A 224 -23.73 17.78 3.62
C ASP A 224 -23.36 16.29 3.58
N ALA A 225 -23.33 15.69 2.38
CA ALA A 225 -22.90 14.30 2.22
C ALA A 225 -21.44 14.10 2.65
N VAL A 226 -20.57 15.06 2.33
CA VAL A 226 -19.16 15.03 2.68
C VAL A 226 -18.94 15.41 4.15
N ALA A 227 -19.35 16.62 4.53
CA ALA A 227 -19.08 17.21 5.84
C ALA A 227 -19.78 16.48 7.00
N GLN A 228 -21.02 16.02 6.81
CA GLN A 228 -21.83 15.45 7.89
C GLN A 228 -21.92 13.93 7.84
N LYS A 229 -21.85 13.33 6.64
CA LYS A 229 -22.06 11.88 6.45
C LYS A 229 -20.79 11.11 6.08
N GLY A 230 -19.66 11.80 5.89
CA GLY A 230 -18.38 11.17 5.55
C GLY A 230 -18.41 10.36 4.25
N LYS A 231 -19.25 10.78 3.28
CA LYS A 231 -19.36 10.12 1.98
C LYS A 231 -18.35 10.68 0.97
N SER A 232 -18.09 9.89 -0.06
CA SER A 232 -17.31 10.31 -1.22
C SER A 232 -18.03 11.43 -1.99
N LEU A 233 -17.26 12.28 -2.68
CA LEU A 233 -17.78 13.34 -3.51
C LEU A 233 -18.10 12.81 -4.92
N LEU A 234 -19.34 12.95 -5.38
CA LEU A 234 -19.78 12.50 -6.70
C LEU A 234 -19.85 13.67 -7.71
N PRO A 235 -19.74 13.41 -9.03
CA PRO A 235 -19.82 14.45 -10.06
C PRO A 235 -21.14 15.21 -10.04
N SER A 236 -22.24 14.57 -9.62
CA SER A 236 -23.58 15.17 -9.59
C SER A 236 -23.66 16.40 -8.70
N GLY A 237 -22.85 16.45 -7.64
CA GLY A 237 -22.79 17.57 -6.71
C GLY A 237 -21.80 18.67 -7.09
N LEU A 238 -21.02 18.48 -8.16
CA LEU A 238 -20.00 19.43 -8.62
C LEU A 238 -20.64 20.54 -9.46
N LYS A 239 -20.39 21.81 -9.10
CA LYS A 239 -20.90 23.01 -9.80
C LYS A 239 -19.83 23.72 -10.61
N GLU A 240 -18.64 23.83 -10.06
CA GLU A 240 -17.54 24.57 -10.69
C GLU A 240 -16.20 23.89 -10.40
N VAL A 241 -15.26 24.05 -11.32
CA VAL A 241 -13.88 23.58 -11.21
C VAL A 241 -12.97 24.75 -11.51
N ARG A 242 -12.10 25.10 -10.57
CA ARG A 242 -11.19 26.25 -10.66
C ARG A 242 -9.75 25.77 -10.58
N GLY A 243 -8.89 26.30 -11.45
CA GLY A 243 -7.49 25.91 -11.55
C GLY A 243 -7.23 24.82 -12.59
N ALA A 244 -5.99 24.37 -12.65
CA ALA A 244 -5.53 23.33 -13.56
C ALA A 244 -4.79 22.28 -12.75
N PHE A 245 -5.37 21.09 -12.69
CA PHE A 245 -4.83 19.97 -11.94
C PHE A 245 -5.10 18.65 -12.66
N GLY A 246 -4.19 17.70 -12.45
CA GLY A 246 -4.27 16.33 -12.93
C GLY A 246 -4.90 15.37 -11.92
N VAL A 247 -4.99 14.11 -12.32
CA VAL A 247 -5.48 13.03 -11.46
C VAL A 247 -4.52 12.84 -10.28
N GLY A 248 -5.09 12.69 -9.09
CA GLY A 248 -4.39 12.42 -7.84
C GLY A 248 -3.81 13.66 -7.14
N GLU A 249 -3.97 14.85 -7.73
CA GLU A 249 -3.59 16.11 -7.09
C GLU A 249 -4.59 16.56 -6.02
N CYS A 250 -4.11 17.31 -5.04
CA CYS A 250 -4.93 17.82 -3.94
C CYS A 250 -5.72 19.05 -4.38
N VAL A 251 -7.02 19.06 -4.12
CA VAL A 251 -7.91 20.20 -4.37
C VAL A 251 -8.69 20.57 -3.12
N SER A 252 -9.01 21.86 -3.02
CA SER A 252 -9.93 22.39 -2.02
C SER A 252 -11.38 22.14 -2.46
N CYS A 253 -12.20 21.60 -1.56
CA CYS A 253 -13.65 21.54 -1.71
C CYS A 253 -14.26 22.78 -1.06
N VAL A 254 -14.95 23.59 -1.86
CA VAL A 254 -15.58 24.84 -1.40
C VAL A 254 -17.10 24.76 -1.56
N ASP A 255 -17.81 25.33 -0.59
CA ASP A 255 -19.27 25.48 -0.65
C ASP A 255 -19.68 26.60 -1.64
N LEU A 256 -20.99 26.81 -1.80
CA LEU A 256 -21.52 27.85 -2.69
C LEU A 256 -21.20 29.28 -2.20
N GLU A 257 -20.88 29.43 -0.91
CA GLU A 257 -20.43 30.69 -0.32
C GLU A 257 -18.91 30.91 -0.49
N GLY A 258 -18.20 29.95 -1.09
CA GLY A 258 -16.76 29.99 -1.31
C GLY A 258 -15.92 29.64 -0.09
N ARG A 259 -16.52 29.04 0.95
CA ARG A 259 -15.79 28.57 2.13
C ARG A 259 -15.26 27.18 1.89
N GLU A 260 -13.96 27.01 2.12
CA GLU A 260 -13.33 25.71 2.12
C GLU A 260 -13.80 24.90 3.33
N PHE A 261 -14.33 23.70 3.08
CA PHE A 261 -14.82 22.80 4.12
C PHE A 261 -14.14 21.43 4.08
N ALA A 262 -13.46 21.09 2.97
CA ALA A 262 -12.72 19.84 2.85
C ALA A 262 -11.56 19.98 1.86
N ARG A 263 -10.62 19.05 1.93
CA ARG A 263 -9.55 18.84 0.94
C ARG A 263 -9.52 17.37 0.54
N GLY A 264 -9.13 17.08 -0.70
CA GLY A 264 -8.97 15.71 -1.11
C GLY A 264 -8.26 15.52 -2.44
N LEU A 265 -7.95 14.27 -2.75
CA LEU A 265 -7.22 13.89 -3.95
C LEU A 265 -8.20 13.49 -5.06
N VAL A 266 -8.15 14.16 -6.20
CA VAL A 266 -9.12 13.93 -7.28
C VAL A 266 -8.84 12.67 -8.08
N ASN A 267 -9.90 11.99 -8.51
CA ASN A 267 -9.85 10.83 -9.41
C ASN A 267 -9.85 11.20 -10.89
N TYR A 268 -10.13 12.46 -11.22
CA TYR A 268 -10.24 13.00 -12.58
C TYR A 268 -9.50 14.33 -12.68
N SER A 269 -8.93 14.62 -13.84
CA SER A 269 -8.29 15.92 -14.11
C SER A 269 -9.32 17.04 -14.16
N ALA A 270 -8.86 18.29 -14.01
CA ALA A 270 -9.72 19.47 -14.13
C ALA A 270 -10.47 19.55 -15.48
N GLN A 271 -9.86 19.05 -16.56
CA GLN A 271 -10.48 19.00 -17.90
C GLN A 271 -11.61 17.98 -17.96
N GLU A 272 -11.42 16.81 -17.35
CA GLU A 272 -12.44 15.75 -17.30
C GLU A 272 -13.58 16.14 -16.36
N LEU A 273 -13.26 16.69 -15.19
CA LEU A 273 -14.26 17.19 -14.24
C LEU A 273 -15.14 18.28 -14.85
N ASN A 274 -14.60 19.15 -15.69
CA ASN A 274 -15.41 20.14 -16.40
C ASN A 274 -16.39 19.52 -17.40
N GLN A 275 -16.09 18.34 -17.93
CA GLN A 275 -16.98 17.61 -18.83
C GLN A 275 -18.05 16.81 -18.07
N ILE A 276 -17.73 16.31 -16.87
CA ILE A 276 -18.64 15.43 -16.10
C ILE A 276 -19.36 16.10 -14.93
N LYS A 277 -19.08 17.37 -14.62
CA LYS A 277 -19.75 18.10 -13.53
C LYS A 277 -21.27 18.12 -13.70
N GLY A 278 -21.98 17.86 -12.62
CA GLY A 278 -23.45 17.77 -12.59
C GLY A 278 -24.03 16.48 -13.18
N LEU A 279 -23.21 15.57 -13.73
CA LEU A 279 -23.70 14.31 -14.28
C LEU A 279 -23.94 13.26 -13.18
N HIS A 280 -24.90 12.39 -13.45
CA HIS A 280 -25.01 11.13 -12.71
C HIS A 280 -23.85 10.21 -13.09
N THR A 281 -23.40 9.33 -12.19
CA THR A 281 -22.21 8.50 -12.40
C THR A 281 -22.36 7.50 -13.57
N SER A 282 -23.59 7.17 -13.94
CA SER A 282 -23.92 6.38 -15.14
C SER A 282 -23.65 7.12 -16.47
N GLY A 283 -23.50 8.45 -16.44
CA GLY A 283 -23.23 9.28 -17.61
C GLY A 283 -21.74 9.48 -17.92
N ILE A 284 -20.84 9.14 -16.98
CA ILE A 284 -19.39 9.40 -17.09
C ILE A 284 -18.81 8.73 -18.34
N GLU A 285 -19.03 7.43 -18.50
CA GLU A 285 -18.48 6.64 -19.61
C GLU A 285 -18.91 7.18 -20.98
N LYS A 286 -20.15 7.68 -21.05
CA LYS A 286 -20.72 8.21 -22.28
C LYS A 286 -20.07 9.52 -22.72
N VAL A 287 -19.54 10.29 -21.78
CA VAL A 287 -18.91 11.60 -22.04
C VAL A 287 -17.40 11.47 -22.22
N LEU A 288 -16.74 10.72 -21.34
CA LEU A 288 -15.28 10.58 -21.37
C LEU A 288 -14.80 9.43 -22.28
N GLY A 289 -15.70 8.55 -22.72
CA GLY A 289 -15.36 7.32 -23.44
C GLY A 289 -14.81 6.21 -22.55
N TYR A 290 -14.66 6.48 -21.25
CA TYR A 290 -14.26 5.52 -20.23
C TYR A 290 -14.81 5.98 -18.88
N LYS A 291 -14.89 5.05 -17.92
CA LYS A 291 -15.26 5.37 -16.54
C LYS A 291 -14.28 4.67 -15.61
N ALA A 292 -13.34 5.45 -15.09
CA ALA A 292 -12.41 4.95 -14.09
C ALA A 292 -13.13 4.72 -12.75
N TYR A 293 -13.93 5.69 -12.27
CA TYR A 293 -14.58 5.66 -10.96
C TYR A 293 -15.97 6.28 -10.97
N ASP A 294 -16.75 6.04 -9.90
CA ASP A 294 -18.00 6.75 -9.65
C ASP A 294 -17.74 8.13 -9.04
N GLU A 295 -16.70 8.26 -8.21
CA GLU A 295 -16.47 9.44 -7.37
C GLU A 295 -15.41 10.37 -7.95
N VAL A 296 -15.61 11.67 -7.73
CA VAL A 296 -14.61 12.72 -7.98
C VAL A 296 -13.50 12.64 -6.93
N ILE A 297 -13.86 12.43 -5.66
CA ILE A 297 -12.93 12.19 -4.54
C ILE A 297 -13.52 11.09 -3.66
N HIS A 298 -12.77 10.01 -3.45
CA HIS A 298 -13.18 8.95 -2.53
C HIS A 298 -13.10 9.42 -1.07
N ARG A 299 -14.00 8.95 -0.19
CA ARG A 299 -14.05 9.34 1.23
C ARG A 299 -12.74 9.14 2.00
N ASP A 300 -11.93 8.16 1.59
CA ASP A 300 -10.66 7.83 2.25
C ASP A 300 -9.54 8.79 1.83
N ASP A 301 -9.68 9.40 0.65
CA ASP A 301 -8.78 10.43 0.12
C ASP A 301 -9.37 11.84 0.30
N LEU A 302 -10.33 11.99 1.20
CA LEU A 302 -11.01 13.23 1.56
C LEU A 302 -10.91 13.52 3.06
N VAL A 303 -10.70 14.80 3.39
CA VAL A 303 -10.60 15.30 4.76
C VAL A 303 -11.47 16.53 4.92
N VAL A 304 -12.39 16.49 5.89
CA VAL A 304 -13.19 17.65 6.32
C VAL A 304 -12.37 18.48 7.30
N LEU A 305 -12.39 19.80 7.15
CA LEU A 305 -11.62 20.77 7.94
C LEU A 305 -12.39 21.27 9.18
#